data_AF-I2JKY5-F1
#
_entry.id   AF-I2JKY5-F1
#
_cell.length_a   1.000
_cell.length_b   1.000
_cell.length_c   1.000
_cell.angle_alpha   90.00
_cell.angle_beta   90.00
_cell.angle_gamma   90.00
#
_symmetry.space_group_name_H-M   'P 1'
#
loop_
_entity.id
_entity.type
_entity.pdbx_description
1 polymer ?
#
loop_
_entity_poly.entity_id
_entity_poly.type
_entity_poly.pdbx_seq_one_letter_code
_entity_poly.pdbx_strand_id
1 'polypeptide(L)'
;MSENFKNQGGVSSSEPSRLYRWLTSKLFMSRLASLRYQAKLRAKFELRRLSAGSPHIVEYFHQVDDGYSHLSAQLLSAISKRYDVTVVCHLVSASQDANTPEPQLLSDLARQDAIHIAPHYGLHFPNGKTQPPKALVDQAQAILAKQTAQGFIDYLADVSTALWNHDQTTLAALAERLGAASPEVTAARIQQGNAQRAVLGHYSGAMFYYGKEWYWGVDRLYHLEARLATLGVDKQPDAAPLAPRKTVEIGELKDNGSLTFEIYPSLRSPYTAIIFDRALKLAADSGVKLVVRPVLPMVMRGVPATRVKGAYIMTDCGREARASGVPFGPIYDPIGDPVRRCYAIYPWACEQGKGNALLSSFLRLAFAKGVNTNKLSGLQEVVEQAGLDWQVAKEQLADTRWEAMVEQNRLAMYEAGLWGVPSFRLLDKDGNQVLALWGQDRLWLFSREIQRLLKAG
;
A
#
# COMPACT_ATOMS: atom_id res chain seq x y z
N MET A 1 5.97 -12.68 29.68
CA MET A 1 4.98 -12.22 28.67
C MET A 1 3.96 -11.39 29.41
N SER A 2 3.96 -10.06 29.24
CA SER A 2 2.88 -9.21 29.74
C SER A 2 1.56 -9.63 29.11
N GLU A 3 0.46 -9.59 29.84
CA GLU A 3 -0.87 -10.06 29.41
C GLU A 3 -1.40 -9.42 28.11
N ASN A 4 -0.79 -8.34 27.63
CA ASN A 4 -1.21 -7.58 26.45
C ASN A 4 -0.82 -8.19 25.08
N PHE A 5 -0.09 -9.31 25.03
CA PHE A 5 0.32 -9.95 23.76
C PHE A 5 -0.10 -11.42 23.66
N LYS A 6 -1.33 -11.77 24.06
CA LYS A 6 -1.88 -13.11 23.82
C LYS A 6 -2.01 -13.37 22.31
N ASN A 7 -1.24 -14.35 21.84
CA ASN A 7 -1.24 -14.90 20.50
C ASN A 7 -2.64 -15.43 20.15
N GLN A 8 -3.42 -14.65 19.40
CA GLN A 8 -4.73 -15.08 18.92
C GLN A 8 -4.51 -16.03 17.73
N GLY A 9 -4.51 -17.32 18.02
CA GLY A 9 -4.28 -18.39 17.06
C GLY A 9 -5.14 -18.23 15.80
N GLY A 10 -4.47 -18.00 14.69
CA GLY A 10 -4.98 -18.17 13.32
C GLY A 10 -3.89 -18.81 12.47
N VAL A 11 -4.20 -19.13 11.21
CA VAL A 11 -3.29 -19.80 10.24
C VAL A 11 -1.92 -19.09 10.08
N SER A 12 -1.80 -17.85 10.60
CA SER A 12 -0.55 -17.15 10.80
C SER A 12 -0.10 -17.18 12.27
N SER A 13 0.55 -18.28 12.69
CA SER A 13 1.28 -18.29 13.97
C SER A 13 2.31 -17.16 13.96
N SER A 14 2.36 -16.34 15.01
CA SER A 14 3.46 -15.39 15.23
C SER A 14 4.82 -16.10 15.29
N GLU A 15 4.83 -17.41 15.60
CA GLU A 15 6.00 -18.29 15.63
C GLU A 15 5.83 -19.47 14.66
N PRO A 16 6.15 -19.30 13.36
CA PRO A 16 6.16 -20.42 12.43
C PRO A 16 7.30 -21.39 12.73
N SER A 17 7.04 -22.70 12.51
CA SER A 17 8.09 -23.72 12.57
C SER A 17 9.23 -23.43 11.57
N ARG A 18 10.43 -23.94 11.85
CA ARG A 18 11.62 -23.71 11.00
C ARG A 18 11.37 -24.12 9.54
N LEU A 19 10.74 -25.27 9.32
CA LEU A 19 10.41 -25.78 7.99
C LEU A 19 9.38 -24.89 7.30
N TYR A 20 8.30 -24.52 7.99
CA TYR A 20 7.26 -23.66 7.43
C TYR A 20 7.78 -22.27 7.05
N ARG A 21 8.64 -21.69 7.91
CA ARG A 21 9.32 -20.42 7.63
C ARG A 21 10.19 -20.51 6.37
N TRP A 22 10.99 -21.57 6.25
CA TRP A 22 11.84 -21.79 5.08
C TRP A 22 11.02 -21.94 3.79
N LEU A 23 9.97 -22.76 3.82
CA LEU A 23 9.06 -22.95 2.68
C LEU A 23 8.40 -21.64 2.26
N THR A 24 7.82 -20.91 3.22
CA THR A 24 7.18 -19.61 2.98
C THR A 24 8.17 -18.60 2.40
N SER A 25 9.39 -18.56 2.94
CA SER A 25 10.44 -17.63 2.50
C SER A 25 10.90 -17.89 1.05
N LYS A 26 11.26 -19.14 0.76
CA LYS A 26 11.89 -19.51 -0.52
C LYS A 26 10.88 -19.78 -1.62
N LEU A 27 9.81 -20.52 -1.33
CA LEU A 27 8.88 -20.99 -2.36
C LEU A 27 7.71 -20.02 -2.60
N PHE A 28 7.37 -19.19 -1.61
CA PHE A 28 6.29 -18.21 -1.73
C PHE A 28 6.82 -16.78 -1.87
N MET A 29 7.41 -16.20 -0.83
CA MET A 29 7.81 -14.78 -0.80
C MET A 29 8.84 -14.44 -1.89
N SER A 30 9.98 -15.13 -1.90
CA SER A 30 11.06 -14.87 -2.87
C SER A 30 10.60 -15.11 -4.31
N ARG A 31 9.76 -16.13 -4.53
CA ARG A 31 9.23 -16.47 -5.85
C ARG A 31 8.27 -15.40 -6.37
N LEU A 32 7.32 -14.94 -5.56
CA LEU A 32 6.34 -13.92 -5.94
C LEU A 32 6.98 -12.55 -6.22
N ALA A 33 8.00 -12.20 -5.45
CA ALA A 33 8.77 -10.98 -5.66
C ALA A 33 9.64 -11.00 -6.94
N SER A 34 9.95 -12.18 -7.48
CA SER A 34 10.90 -12.36 -8.58
C SER A 34 10.37 -11.88 -9.94
N LEU A 35 11.15 -11.03 -10.62
CA LEU A 35 10.89 -10.62 -12.00
C LEU A 35 10.82 -11.82 -12.95
N ARG A 36 11.72 -12.80 -12.81
CA ARG A 36 11.75 -14.00 -13.66
C ARG A 36 10.45 -14.79 -13.55
N TYR A 37 9.92 -14.94 -12.33
CA TYR A 37 8.65 -15.62 -12.12
C TYR A 37 7.49 -14.85 -12.76
N GLN A 38 7.43 -13.53 -12.54
CA GLN A 38 6.39 -12.67 -13.13
C GLN A 38 6.46 -12.67 -14.68
N ALA A 39 7.65 -12.53 -15.27
CA ALA A 39 7.84 -12.57 -16.72
C ALA A 39 7.38 -13.90 -17.34
N LYS A 40 7.63 -15.04 -16.66
CA LYS A 40 7.12 -16.35 -17.10
C LYS A 40 5.59 -16.41 -17.08
N LEU A 41 4.94 -15.85 -16.06
CA LEU A 41 3.48 -15.80 -16.01
C LEU A 41 2.91 -14.91 -17.12
N ARG A 42 3.52 -13.74 -17.36
CA ARG A 42 3.14 -12.83 -18.45
C ARG A 42 3.25 -13.53 -19.80
N ALA A 43 4.40 -14.11 -20.12
CA ALA A 43 4.61 -14.83 -21.38
C ALA A 43 3.60 -15.97 -21.57
N LYS A 44 3.36 -16.77 -20.52
CA LYS A 44 2.37 -17.85 -20.57
C LYS A 44 0.94 -17.34 -20.79
N PHE A 45 0.59 -16.20 -20.18
CA PHE A 45 -0.71 -15.57 -20.38
C PHE A 45 -0.87 -15.05 -21.81
N GLU A 46 0.11 -14.30 -22.33
CA GLU A 46 0.04 -13.73 -23.68
C GLU A 46 0.02 -14.83 -24.76
N LEU A 47 0.80 -15.91 -24.61
CA LEU A 47 0.73 -17.06 -25.52
C LEU A 47 -0.67 -17.66 -25.59
N ARG A 48 -1.33 -17.82 -24.43
CA ARG A 48 -2.70 -18.35 -24.37
C ARG A 48 -3.70 -17.38 -25.00
N ARG A 49 -3.58 -16.09 -24.70
CA ARG A 49 -4.44 -15.04 -25.26
C ARG A 49 -4.36 -15.04 -26.80
N LEU A 50 -3.13 -15.03 -27.35
CA LEU A 50 -2.89 -15.08 -28.78
C LEU A 50 -3.45 -16.36 -29.41
N SER A 51 -3.21 -17.53 -28.81
CA SER A 51 -3.74 -18.81 -29.33
C SER A 51 -5.27 -18.87 -29.34
N ALA A 52 -5.92 -18.12 -28.45
CA ALA A 52 -7.38 -18.05 -28.34
C ALA A 52 -8.00 -16.88 -29.12
N GLY A 53 -7.19 -16.09 -29.85
CA GLY A 53 -7.65 -14.88 -30.55
C GLY A 53 -8.32 -13.85 -29.64
N SER A 54 -8.04 -13.88 -28.33
CA SER A 54 -8.76 -13.08 -27.34
C SER A 54 -8.24 -11.64 -27.31
N PRO A 55 -9.13 -10.64 -27.12
CA PRO A 55 -8.72 -9.25 -26.95
C PRO A 55 -7.95 -9.07 -25.64
N HIS A 56 -7.31 -7.92 -25.50
CA HIS A 56 -6.75 -7.49 -24.22
C HIS A 56 -7.90 -7.04 -23.30
N ILE A 57 -8.16 -7.79 -22.22
CA ILE A 57 -9.24 -7.48 -21.27
C ILE A 57 -8.63 -6.95 -19.97
N VAL A 58 -8.97 -5.70 -19.62
CA VAL A 58 -8.66 -5.09 -18.33
C VAL A 58 -9.94 -5.11 -17.49
N GLU A 59 -9.94 -5.89 -16.41
CA GLU A 59 -11.06 -5.90 -15.46
C GLU A 59 -10.81 -4.83 -14.38
N TYR A 60 -11.80 -3.99 -14.10
CA TYR A 60 -11.74 -2.96 -13.06
C TYR A 60 -12.82 -3.20 -12.00
N PHE A 61 -12.43 -3.17 -10.73
CA PHE A 61 -13.32 -3.44 -9.59
C PHE A 61 -13.56 -2.14 -8.82
N HIS A 62 -14.74 -1.56 -9.02
CA HIS A 62 -15.14 -0.27 -8.48
C HIS A 62 -15.95 -0.42 -7.20
N GLN A 63 -15.48 0.20 -6.12
CA GLN A 63 -16.23 0.37 -4.88
C GLN A 63 -16.63 1.85 -4.76
N VAL A 64 -17.92 2.17 -4.73
CA VAL A 64 -18.38 3.57 -4.87
C VAL A 64 -17.96 4.48 -3.71
N ASP A 65 -17.84 3.92 -2.51
CA ASP A 65 -17.50 4.60 -1.25
C ASP A 65 -16.01 4.45 -0.88
N ASP A 66 -15.16 4.18 -1.88
CA ASP A 66 -13.71 4.16 -1.76
C ASP A 66 -13.08 5.34 -2.50
N GLY A 67 -12.29 6.15 -1.78
CA GLY A 67 -11.68 7.35 -2.34
C GLY A 67 -10.74 7.05 -3.51
N TYR A 68 -10.03 5.93 -3.49
CA TYR A 68 -9.17 5.50 -4.60
C TYR A 68 -9.97 5.07 -5.83
N SER A 69 -11.17 4.55 -5.61
CA SER A 69 -12.10 4.18 -6.69
C SER A 69 -12.64 5.42 -7.38
N HIS A 70 -12.88 6.52 -6.66
CA HIS A 70 -13.24 7.81 -7.25
C HIS A 70 -12.14 8.38 -8.16
N LEU A 71 -10.88 8.31 -7.73
CA LEU A 71 -9.77 8.76 -8.57
C LEU A 71 -9.63 7.90 -9.84
N SER A 72 -9.77 6.59 -9.69
CA SER A 72 -9.69 5.66 -10.81
C SER A 72 -10.84 5.87 -11.81
N ALA A 73 -12.04 6.23 -11.33
CA ALA A 73 -13.21 6.48 -12.18
C ALA A 73 -12.97 7.58 -13.21
N GLN A 74 -12.25 8.64 -12.83
CA GLN A 74 -11.91 9.76 -13.72
C GLN A 74 -10.98 9.37 -14.87
N LEU A 75 -10.28 8.24 -14.77
CA LEU A 75 -9.31 7.78 -15.77
C LEU A 75 -9.83 6.65 -16.68
N LEU A 76 -10.95 6.00 -16.37
CA LEU A 76 -11.41 4.82 -17.12
C LEU A 76 -11.67 5.12 -18.61
N SER A 77 -12.37 6.22 -18.91
CA SER A 77 -12.63 6.63 -20.29
C SER A 77 -11.34 6.97 -21.04
N ALA A 78 -10.37 7.58 -20.36
CA ALA A 78 -9.07 7.87 -20.94
C ALA A 78 -8.29 6.57 -21.23
N ILE A 79 -8.30 5.59 -20.32
CA ILE A 79 -7.64 4.30 -20.50
C ILE A 79 -8.23 3.54 -21.70
N SER A 80 -9.56 3.46 -21.82
CA SER A 80 -10.21 2.73 -22.93
C SER A 80 -9.96 3.37 -24.29
N LYS A 81 -9.80 4.70 -24.34
CA LYS A 81 -9.44 5.44 -25.55
C LYS A 81 -7.96 5.32 -25.89
N ARG A 82 -7.08 5.37 -24.88
CA ARG A 82 -5.62 5.38 -25.03
C ARG A 82 -5.05 4.03 -25.47
N TYR A 83 -5.56 2.95 -24.88
CA TYR A 83 -5.04 1.60 -25.13
C TYR A 83 -6.04 0.78 -25.95
N ASP A 84 -5.56 -0.14 -26.78
CA ASP A 84 -6.38 -1.13 -27.47
C ASP A 84 -6.76 -2.28 -26.53
N VAL A 85 -7.67 -1.99 -25.62
CA VAL A 85 -8.16 -2.91 -24.58
C VAL A 85 -9.67 -2.82 -24.44
N THR A 86 -10.29 -3.93 -24.06
CA THR A 86 -11.65 -3.96 -23.54
C THR A 86 -11.60 -3.77 -22.03
N VAL A 87 -12.18 -2.68 -21.53
CA VAL A 87 -12.33 -2.44 -20.09
C VAL A 87 -13.65 -3.04 -19.62
N VAL A 88 -13.60 -3.93 -18.63
CA VAL A 88 -14.79 -4.55 -18.01
C VAL A 88 -14.87 -4.08 -16.57
N CYS A 89 -15.94 -3.34 -16.24
CA CYS A 89 -16.14 -2.82 -14.89
C CYS A 89 -17.03 -3.75 -14.06
N HIS A 90 -16.64 -3.97 -12.81
CA HIS A 90 -17.36 -4.73 -11.81
C HIS A 90 -17.65 -3.84 -10.62
N LEU A 91 -18.94 -3.74 -10.25
CA LEU A 91 -19.34 -3.10 -9.00
C LEU A 91 -19.04 -4.06 -7.83
N VAL A 92 -18.36 -3.58 -6.80
CA VAL A 92 -17.96 -4.39 -5.63
C VAL A 92 -18.24 -3.65 -4.33
N SER A 93 -18.38 -4.41 -3.24
CA SER A 93 -18.46 -3.86 -1.89
C SER A 93 -17.09 -3.84 -1.21
N ALA A 94 -16.99 -3.11 -0.10
CA ALA A 94 -15.90 -3.28 0.85
C ALA A 94 -15.83 -4.75 1.32
N SER A 95 -14.61 -5.28 1.48
CA SER A 95 -14.42 -6.57 2.14
C SER A 95 -14.63 -6.43 3.64
N GLN A 96 -15.39 -7.35 4.23
CA GLN A 96 -15.62 -7.48 5.68
C GLN A 96 -14.87 -8.67 6.28
N ASP A 97 -13.97 -9.30 5.51
CA ASP A 97 -13.22 -10.47 5.92
C ASP A 97 -11.88 -10.12 6.60
N ALA A 98 -11.13 -11.16 6.99
CA ALA A 98 -9.82 -11.04 7.63
C ALA A 98 -8.77 -10.26 6.83
N ASN A 99 -9.01 -9.91 5.56
CA ASN A 99 -8.10 -9.06 4.79
C ASN A 99 -8.17 -7.58 5.20
N THR A 100 -9.31 -7.16 5.75
CA THR A 100 -9.64 -5.78 6.14
C THR A 100 -10.04 -5.73 7.63
N PRO A 101 -9.07 -5.82 8.56
CA PRO A 101 -9.36 -5.87 10.00
C PRO A 101 -9.96 -4.58 10.57
N GLU A 102 -9.69 -3.43 9.94
CA GLU A 102 -10.08 -2.09 10.41
C GLU A 102 -10.78 -1.31 9.28
N PRO A 103 -12.00 -1.70 8.88
CA PRO A 103 -12.65 -1.20 7.66
C PRO A 103 -12.94 0.31 7.71
N GLN A 104 -13.37 0.83 8.87
CA GLN A 104 -13.66 2.26 9.01
C GLN A 104 -12.40 3.12 8.88
N LEU A 105 -11.32 2.75 9.57
CA LEU A 105 -10.03 3.44 9.46
C LEU A 105 -9.49 3.39 8.03
N LEU A 106 -9.66 2.26 7.32
CA LEU A 106 -9.24 2.16 5.92
C LEU A 106 -10.05 3.10 5.02
N SER A 107 -11.38 3.18 5.21
CA SER A 107 -12.24 4.07 4.42
C SER A 107 -11.88 5.55 4.66
N ASP A 108 -11.69 5.95 5.91
CA ASP A 108 -11.31 7.32 6.26
C ASP A 108 -9.93 7.70 5.73
N LEU A 109 -8.98 6.76 5.81
CA LEU A 109 -7.66 6.94 5.20
C LEU A 109 -7.75 7.06 3.68
N ALA A 110 -8.52 6.21 3.01
CA ALA A 110 -8.68 6.26 1.56
C ALA A 110 -9.21 7.61 1.09
N ARG A 111 -10.18 8.19 1.82
CA ARG A 111 -10.70 9.53 1.54
C ARG A 111 -9.65 10.62 1.76
N GLN A 112 -9.01 10.64 2.93
CA GLN A 112 -8.01 11.67 3.26
C GLN A 112 -6.84 11.63 2.28
N ASP A 113 -6.35 10.43 1.98
CA ASP A 113 -5.23 10.25 1.07
C ASP A 113 -5.61 10.64 -0.38
N ALA A 114 -6.82 10.30 -0.82
CA ALA A 114 -7.32 10.70 -2.13
C ALA A 114 -7.35 12.23 -2.31
N ILE A 115 -7.73 13.00 -1.27
CA ILE A 115 -7.65 14.47 -1.26
C ILE A 115 -6.21 14.94 -1.53
N HIS A 116 -5.22 14.32 -0.88
CA HIS A 116 -3.83 14.72 -1.00
C HIS A 116 -3.22 14.35 -2.36
N ILE A 117 -3.57 13.19 -2.94
CA ILE A 117 -2.93 12.73 -4.18
C ILE A 117 -3.62 13.24 -5.45
N ALA A 118 -4.94 13.49 -5.44
CA ALA A 118 -5.70 13.81 -6.66
C ALA A 118 -5.11 14.97 -7.48
N PRO A 119 -4.78 16.14 -6.89
CA PRO A 119 -4.26 17.28 -7.66
C PRO A 119 -2.95 16.95 -8.38
N HIS A 120 -2.15 16.04 -7.84
CA HIS A 120 -0.87 15.65 -8.42
C HIS A 120 -1.01 14.71 -9.61
N TYR A 121 -2.20 14.12 -9.83
CA TYR A 121 -2.55 13.35 -11.02
C TYR A 121 -3.44 14.15 -11.98
N GLY A 122 -3.68 15.45 -11.73
CA GLY A 122 -4.64 16.24 -12.51
C GLY A 122 -6.08 15.79 -12.31
N LEU A 123 -6.36 15.11 -11.20
CA LEU A 123 -7.67 14.61 -10.83
C LEU A 123 -8.29 15.51 -9.76
N HIS A 124 -9.60 15.42 -9.64
CA HIS A 124 -10.35 16.14 -8.61
C HIS A 124 -10.76 15.18 -7.50
N PHE A 125 -10.69 15.64 -6.25
CA PHE A 125 -11.37 15.00 -5.14
C PHE A 125 -12.01 16.11 -4.30
N PRO A 126 -13.29 16.00 -3.94
CA PRO A 126 -13.94 17.05 -3.18
C PRO A 126 -13.38 17.13 -1.76
N ASN A 127 -13.19 18.34 -1.23
CA ASN A 127 -12.63 18.57 0.12
C ASN A 127 -13.62 18.21 1.26
N GLY A 128 -14.55 17.28 1.03
CA GLY A 128 -15.52 16.82 1.99
C GLY A 128 -14.86 16.16 3.20
N LYS A 129 -15.31 16.51 4.42
CA LYS A 129 -14.73 16.02 5.68
C LYS A 129 -15.23 14.65 6.11
N THR A 130 -16.29 14.13 5.49
CA THR A 130 -16.95 12.88 5.90
C THR A 130 -17.11 11.93 4.72
N GLN A 131 -17.36 10.66 5.01
CA GLN A 131 -17.80 9.70 4.00
C GLN A 131 -19.19 10.06 3.44
N PRO A 132 -19.50 9.66 2.20
CA PRO A 132 -20.84 9.78 1.66
C PRO A 132 -21.88 9.05 2.52
N PRO A 133 -23.05 9.66 2.81
CA PRO A 133 -24.14 8.99 3.50
C PRO A 133 -24.59 7.72 2.77
N LYS A 134 -24.98 6.69 3.53
CA LYS A 134 -25.43 5.40 2.97
C LYS A 134 -26.52 5.53 1.91
N ALA A 135 -27.47 6.46 2.09
CA ALA A 135 -28.53 6.68 1.11
C ALA A 135 -27.99 7.11 -0.27
N LEU A 136 -26.96 7.97 -0.31
CA LEU A 136 -26.32 8.38 -1.56
C LEU A 136 -25.48 7.26 -2.15
N VAL A 137 -24.81 6.48 -1.30
CA VAL A 137 -24.05 5.27 -1.71
C VAL A 137 -24.98 4.27 -2.40
N ASP A 138 -26.13 3.96 -1.78
CA ASP A 138 -27.11 3.01 -2.32
C ASP A 138 -27.68 3.53 -3.65
N GLN A 139 -27.97 4.83 -3.75
CA GLN A 139 -28.44 5.45 -4.99
C GLN A 139 -27.39 5.38 -6.11
N ALA A 140 -26.13 5.71 -5.83
CA ALA A 140 -25.04 5.63 -6.79
C ALA A 140 -24.82 4.18 -7.27
N GLN A 141 -24.87 3.21 -6.36
CA GLN A 141 -24.80 1.78 -6.71
C GLN A 141 -25.95 1.37 -7.63
N ALA A 142 -27.18 1.82 -7.34
CA ALA A 142 -28.36 1.50 -8.14
C ALA A 142 -28.29 2.10 -9.55
N ILE A 143 -27.81 3.35 -9.69
CA ILE A 143 -27.59 3.98 -10.99
C ILE A 143 -26.58 3.16 -11.80
N LEU A 144 -25.43 2.83 -11.20
CA LEU A 144 -24.34 2.10 -11.89
C LEU A 144 -24.72 0.66 -12.22
N ALA A 145 -25.46 -0.02 -11.34
CA ALA A 145 -25.91 -1.39 -11.56
C ALA A 145 -26.91 -1.52 -12.73
N LYS A 146 -27.60 -0.43 -13.09
CA LYS A 146 -28.52 -0.37 -14.23
C LYS A 146 -27.80 -0.26 -15.57
N GLN A 147 -26.55 0.21 -15.59
CA GLN A 147 -25.84 0.54 -16.82
C GLN A 147 -25.37 -0.69 -17.60
N THR A 148 -25.22 -0.51 -18.92
CA THR A 148 -24.48 -1.44 -19.78
C THR A 148 -22.98 -1.34 -19.52
N ALA A 149 -22.17 -2.23 -20.11
CA ALA A 149 -20.72 -2.17 -19.95
C ALA A 149 -20.12 -0.80 -20.41
N GLN A 150 -20.57 -0.29 -21.56
CA GLN A 150 -20.14 1.02 -22.06
C GLN A 150 -20.70 2.16 -21.22
N GLY A 151 -22.00 2.12 -20.89
CA GLY A 151 -22.63 3.13 -20.05
C GLY A 151 -21.99 3.24 -18.66
N PHE A 152 -21.51 2.13 -18.10
CA PHE A 152 -20.77 2.16 -16.84
C PHE A 152 -19.52 3.03 -16.99
N ILE A 153 -18.71 2.84 -18.03
CA ILE A 153 -17.49 3.64 -18.25
C ILE A 153 -17.83 5.11 -18.49
N ASP A 154 -18.88 5.38 -19.28
CA ASP A 154 -19.25 6.73 -19.68
C ASP A 154 -19.78 7.57 -18.51
N TYR A 155 -20.53 6.96 -17.58
CA TYR A 155 -21.21 7.68 -16.51
C TYR A 155 -20.56 7.54 -15.13
N LEU A 156 -19.55 6.67 -14.97
CA LEU A 156 -18.97 6.41 -13.64
C LEU A 156 -18.37 7.66 -13.00
N ALA A 157 -17.63 8.46 -13.77
CA ALA A 157 -16.98 9.66 -13.25
C ALA A 157 -18.01 10.67 -12.72
N ASP A 158 -19.12 10.88 -13.44
CA ASP A 158 -20.18 11.82 -13.05
C ASP A 158 -20.91 11.33 -11.80
N VAL A 159 -21.34 10.06 -11.77
CA VAL A 159 -22.00 9.46 -10.61
C VAL A 159 -21.10 9.49 -9.38
N SER A 160 -19.82 9.14 -9.56
CA SER A 160 -18.84 9.15 -8.48
C SER A 160 -18.59 10.57 -7.97
N THR A 161 -18.49 11.56 -8.86
CA THR A 161 -18.31 12.98 -8.50
C THR A 161 -19.51 13.51 -7.72
N ALA A 162 -20.73 13.23 -8.17
CA ALA A 162 -21.94 13.65 -7.46
C ALA A 162 -22.03 12.99 -6.07
N LEU A 163 -21.72 11.69 -5.97
CA LEU A 163 -21.65 10.97 -4.70
C LEU A 163 -20.68 11.62 -3.71
N TRP A 164 -19.43 11.84 -4.14
CA TRP A 164 -18.38 12.36 -3.25
C TRP A 164 -18.56 13.84 -2.91
N ASN A 165 -19.30 14.60 -3.71
CA ASN A 165 -19.74 15.96 -3.38
C ASN A 165 -20.97 15.98 -2.46
N HIS A 166 -21.55 14.82 -2.15
CA HIS A 166 -22.86 14.69 -1.48
C HIS A 166 -23.97 15.45 -2.22
N ASP A 167 -23.86 15.57 -3.54
CA ASP A 167 -24.79 16.29 -4.39
C ASP A 167 -26.00 15.41 -4.71
N GLN A 168 -26.95 15.41 -3.79
CA GLN A 168 -28.19 14.66 -3.89
C GLN A 168 -29.03 15.08 -5.11
N THR A 169 -29.01 16.37 -5.47
CA THR A 169 -29.78 16.89 -6.61
C THR A 169 -29.23 16.32 -7.92
N THR A 170 -27.91 16.36 -8.11
CA THR A 170 -27.28 15.78 -9.31
C THR A 170 -27.47 14.26 -9.34
N LEU A 171 -27.31 13.55 -8.22
CA LEU A 171 -27.56 12.10 -8.18
C LEU A 171 -29.01 11.74 -8.51
N ALA A 172 -29.99 12.51 -8.04
CA ALA A 172 -31.40 12.32 -8.39
C ALA A 172 -31.65 12.53 -9.89
N ALA A 173 -31.13 13.63 -10.46
CA ALA A 173 -31.23 13.90 -11.90
C ALA A 173 -30.55 12.81 -12.75
N LEU A 174 -29.41 12.29 -12.29
CA LEU A 174 -28.74 11.16 -12.94
C LEU A 174 -29.59 9.88 -12.87
N ALA A 175 -30.23 9.59 -11.73
CA ALA A 175 -31.12 8.43 -11.58
C ALA A 175 -32.36 8.54 -12.48
N GLU A 176 -32.96 9.72 -12.62
CA GLU A 176 -34.08 9.95 -13.53
C GLU A 176 -33.67 9.75 -15.00
N ARG A 177 -32.51 10.30 -15.39
CA ARG A 177 -32.02 10.26 -16.77
C ARG A 177 -31.48 8.90 -17.20
N LEU A 178 -30.73 8.23 -16.32
CA LEU A 178 -30.01 6.98 -16.63
C LEU A 178 -30.75 5.73 -16.13
N GLY A 179 -31.79 5.91 -15.32
CA GLY A 179 -32.45 4.86 -14.58
C GLY A 179 -31.65 4.39 -13.36
N ALA A 180 -32.35 3.73 -12.45
CA ALA A 180 -31.77 3.04 -11.30
C ALA A 180 -32.27 1.59 -11.27
N ALA A 181 -31.40 0.66 -10.89
CA ALA A 181 -31.77 -0.73 -10.67
C ALA A 181 -32.54 -0.89 -9.34
N SER A 182 -33.35 -1.94 -9.23
CA SER A 182 -33.96 -2.28 -7.94
C SER A 182 -32.88 -2.68 -6.93
N PRO A 183 -33.17 -2.65 -5.61
CA PRO A 183 -32.24 -3.11 -4.59
C PRO A 183 -31.73 -4.53 -4.83
N GLU A 184 -32.59 -5.45 -5.28
CA GLU A 184 -32.25 -6.85 -5.52
C GLU A 184 -31.29 -7.00 -6.71
N VAL A 185 -31.56 -6.29 -7.81
CA VAL A 185 -30.68 -6.29 -8.99
C VAL A 185 -29.32 -5.67 -8.66
N THR A 186 -29.33 -4.59 -7.86
CA THR A 186 -28.11 -3.91 -7.40
C THR A 186 -27.26 -4.84 -6.54
N ALA A 187 -27.88 -5.51 -5.55
CA ALA A 187 -27.21 -6.48 -4.70
C ALA A 187 -26.64 -7.66 -5.50
N ALA A 188 -27.39 -8.19 -6.48
CA ALA A 188 -26.93 -9.27 -7.35
C ALA A 188 -25.72 -8.85 -8.19
N ARG A 189 -25.71 -7.62 -8.74
CA ARG A 189 -24.56 -7.06 -9.47
C ARG A 189 -23.32 -6.93 -8.59
N ILE A 190 -23.46 -6.44 -7.37
CA ILE A 190 -22.37 -6.34 -6.40
C ILE A 190 -21.83 -7.73 -6.03
N GLN A 191 -22.72 -8.69 -5.77
CA GLN A 191 -22.34 -10.06 -5.46
C GLN A 191 -21.59 -10.72 -6.62
N GLN A 192 -22.03 -10.50 -7.87
CA GLN A 192 -21.33 -10.97 -9.07
C GLN A 192 -19.92 -10.38 -9.16
N GLY A 193 -19.76 -9.08 -8.96
CA GLY A 193 -18.44 -8.43 -8.96
C GLY A 193 -17.54 -8.94 -7.84
N ASN A 194 -18.09 -9.12 -6.63
CA ASN A 194 -17.38 -9.68 -5.49
C ASN A 194 -16.90 -11.12 -5.76
N ALA A 195 -17.76 -11.95 -6.35
CA ALA A 195 -17.43 -13.33 -6.71
C ALA A 195 -16.29 -13.36 -7.74
N GLN A 196 -16.36 -12.52 -8.78
CA GLN A 196 -15.30 -12.41 -9.78
C GLN A 196 -13.98 -11.95 -9.14
N ARG A 197 -14.01 -10.92 -8.28
CA ARG A 197 -12.84 -10.43 -7.54
C ARG A 197 -12.21 -11.53 -6.69
N ALA A 198 -13.03 -12.35 -6.02
CA ALA A 198 -12.58 -13.47 -5.21
C ALA A 198 -11.95 -14.59 -6.07
N VAL A 199 -12.57 -14.94 -7.21
CA VAL A 199 -12.05 -15.93 -8.16
C VAL A 199 -10.67 -15.53 -8.70
N LEU A 200 -10.48 -14.23 -8.97
CA LEU A 200 -9.20 -13.69 -9.43
C LEU A 200 -8.18 -13.50 -8.29
N GLY A 201 -8.58 -13.73 -7.04
CA GLY A 201 -7.72 -13.71 -5.87
C GLY A 201 -7.42 -12.30 -5.35
N HIS A 202 -8.45 -11.47 -5.15
CA HIS A 202 -8.32 -10.22 -4.41
C HIS A 202 -9.58 -9.89 -3.58
N TYR A 203 -9.61 -8.70 -2.98
CA TYR A 203 -10.55 -8.30 -1.93
C TYR A 203 -10.76 -6.77 -1.84
N SER A 204 -9.89 -5.95 -2.43
CA SER A 204 -9.98 -4.48 -2.35
C SER A 204 -10.82 -3.88 -3.48
N GLY A 205 -11.33 -2.66 -3.25
CA GLY A 205 -11.80 -1.76 -4.31
C GLY A 205 -10.63 -1.09 -5.04
N ALA A 206 -10.94 -0.27 -6.05
CA ALA A 206 -9.98 0.43 -6.90
C ALA A 206 -8.94 -0.49 -7.55
N MET A 207 -9.29 -1.72 -7.88
CA MET A 207 -8.34 -2.68 -8.44
C MET A 207 -8.52 -2.84 -9.94
N PHE A 208 -7.44 -2.70 -10.69
CA PHE A 208 -7.35 -3.15 -12.07
C PHE A 208 -6.70 -4.53 -12.11
N TYR A 209 -7.17 -5.37 -13.02
CA TYR A 209 -6.62 -6.69 -13.27
C TYR A 209 -6.34 -6.86 -14.77
N TYR A 210 -5.11 -7.28 -15.07
CA TYR A 210 -4.73 -7.62 -16.42
C TYR A 210 -3.72 -8.77 -16.40
N GLY A 211 -4.01 -9.83 -17.15
CA GLY A 211 -3.10 -10.93 -17.39
C GLY A 211 -2.40 -11.48 -16.15
N LYS A 212 -3.21 -11.91 -15.15
CA LYS A 212 -2.78 -12.51 -13.87
C LYS A 212 -2.07 -11.56 -12.91
N GLU A 213 -2.17 -10.25 -13.12
CA GLU A 213 -1.63 -9.24 -12.23
C GLU A 213 -2.67 -8.21 -11.84
N TRP A 214 -2.54 -7.73 -10.60
CA TRP A 214 -3.37 -6.71 -9.99
C TRP A 214 -2.63 -5.37 -9.94
N TYR A 215 -3.33 -4.26 -10.13
CA TYR A 215 -2.80 -2.90 -10.08
C TYR A 215 -3.76 -2.04 -9.28
N TRP A 216 -3.33 -1.56 -8.12
CA TRP A 216 -4.16 -0.78 -7.22
C TRP A 216 -4.17 0.71 -7.57
N GLY A 217 -5.37 1.19 -7.90
CA GLY A 217 -5.70 2.59 -8.12
C GLY A 217 -4.78 3.30 -9.09
N VAL A 218 -4.79 4.62 -9.00
CA VAL A 218 -3.93 5.50 -9.79
C VAL A 218 -2.44 5.27 -9.49
N ASP A 219 -2.11 4.85 -8.27
CA ASP A 219 -0.73 4.62 -7.83
C ASP A 219 -0.02 3.44 -8.51
N ARG A 220 -0.75 2.51 -9.15
CA ARG A 220 -0.17 1.38 -9.88
C ARG A 220 -0.52 1.38 -11.37
N LEU A 221 -1.27 2.36 -11.85
CA LEU A 221 -1.61 2.46 -13.27
C LEU A 221 -0.36 2.55 -14.15
N TYR A 222 0.68 3.27 -13.73
CA TYR A 222 1.94 3.33 -14.48
C TYR A 222 2.55 1.95 -14.82
N HIS A 223 2.35 0.92 -13.98
CA HIS A 223 2.78 -0.45 -14.29
C HIS A 223 1.88 -1.11 -15.33
N LEU A 224 0.58 -0.89 -15.24
CA LEU A 224 -0.38 -1.41 -16.23
C LEU A 224 -0.13 -0.77 -17.58
N GLU A 225 -0.02 0.56 -17.61
CA GLU A 225 0.28 1.38 -18.79
C GLU A 225 1.60 0.94 -19.44
N ALA A 226 2.69 0.82 -18.67
CA ALA A 226 3.97 0.34 -19.19
C ALA A 226 3.87 -1.08 -19.77
N ARG A 227 3.06 -1.96 -19.15
CA ARG A 227 2.83 -3.31 -19.66
C ARG A 227 2.05 -3.30 -20.97
N LEU A 228 1.00 -2.49 -21.08
CA LEU A 228 0.20 -2.35 -22.30
C LEU A 228 1.02 -1.72 -23.44
N ALA A 229 1.84 -0.71 -23.14
CA ALA A 229 2.77 -0.13 -24.11
C ALA A 229 3.79 -1.17 -24.62
N THR A 230 4.37 -1.99 -23.72
CA THR A 230 5.30 -3.07 -24.11
C THR A 230 4.63 -4.13 -25.00
N LEU A 231 3.31 -4.31 -24.88
CA LEU A 231 2.54 -5.23 -25.72
C LEU A 231 2.15 -4.61 -27.08
N GLY A 232 2.50 -3.34 -27.33
CA GLY A 232 2.21 -2.65 -28.59
C GLY A 232 0.75 -2.23 -28.74
N VAL A 233 0.00 -2.14 -27.63
CA VAL A 233 -1.42 -1.74 -27.64
C VAL A 233 -1.65 -0.33 -27.12
N ASP A 234 -0.59 0.47 -27.01
CA ASP A 234 -0.71 1.91 -26.81
C ASP A 234 -0.95 2.61 -28.17
N LYS A 235 -2.07 3.32 -28.31
CA LYS A 235 -2.44 4.03 -29.55
C LYS A 235 -1.68 5.35 -29.71
N GLN A 236 -0.97 5.82 -28.68
CA GLN A 236 -0.26 7.09 -28.69
C GLN A 236 1.12 6.97 -27.98
N PRO A 237 2.00 6.06 -28.42
CA PRO A 237 3.19 5.64 -27.67
C PRO A 237 4.17 6.76 -27.27
N ASP A 238 4.16 7.90 -27.97
CA ASP A 238 5.04 9.03 -27.71
C ASP A 238 4.53 9.99 -26.60
N ALA A 239 3.25 9.89 -26.24
CA ALA A 239 2.68 10.75 -25.20
C ALA A 239 2.88 10.14 -23.81
N ALA A 240 3.00 10.99 -22.79
CA ALA A 240 3.20 10.58 -21.40
C ALA A 240 2.07 9.64 -20.89
N PRO A 241 2.36 8.73 -19.95
CA PRO A 241 1.34 7.91 -19.30
C PRO A 241 0.24 8.77 -18.65
N LEU A 242 -0.97 8.23 -18.59
CA LEU A 242 -2.14 8.89 -17.97
C LEU A 242 -1.94 9.10 -16.47
N ALA A 243 -1.34 8.13 -15.77
CA ALA A 243 -1.06 8.20 -14.35
C ALA A 243 0.42 7.88 -14.07
N PRO A 244 1.35 8.82 -14.36
CA PRO A 244 2.77 8.58 -14.20
C PRO A 244 3.14 8.48 -12.72
N ARG A 245 4.08 7.58 -12.42
CA ARG A 245 4.61 7.39 -11.06
C ARG A 245 5.18 8.70 -10.51
N LYS A 246 4.85 9.03 -9.26
CA LYS A 246 5.45 10.17 -8.56
C LYS A 246 6.79 9.78 -7.93
N THR A 247 7.79 10.62 -8.16
CA THR A 247 9.16 10.45 -7.65
C THR A 247 9.40 11.34 -6.45
N VAL A 248 10.27 10.88 -5.54
CA VAL A 248 10.73 11.69 -4.42
C VAL A 248 11.80 12.64 -4.95
N GLU A 249 11.51 13.93 -4.95
CA GLU A 249 12.41 14.99 -5.39
C GLU A 249 12.94 15.73 -4.17
N ILE A 250 14.26 15.67 -3.96
CA ILE A 250 14.91 16.46 -2.91
C ILE A 250 14.98 17.90 -3.41
N GLY A 251 14.24 18.80 -2.76
CA GLY A 251 14.33 20.22 -3.08
C GLY A 251 15.59 20.88 -2.52
N GLU A 252 15.79 22.14 -2.91
CA GLU A 252 17.01 22.90 -2.61
C GLU A 252 17.03 23.41 -1.16
N LEU A 253 15.87 23.68 -0.57
CA LEU A 253 15.76 24.25 0.78
C LEU A 253 16.10 23.22 1.85
N LYS A 254 16.81 23.68 2.89
CA LYS A 254 17.14 22.90 4.08
C LYS A 254 16.38 23.43 5.28
N ASP A 255 15.89 22.54 6.11
CA ASP A 255 15.24 22.90 7.36
C ASP A 255 16.22 23.55 8.34
N ASN A 256 15.70 24.48 9.13
CA ASN A 256 16.43 25.24 10.15
C ASN A 256 16.10 24.75 11.57
N GLY A 257 15.55 23.54 11.70
CA GLY A 257 15.06 22.97 12.96
C GLY A 257 13.58 23.25 13.22
N SER A 258 12.83 23.73 12.23
CA SER A 258 11.40 24.03 12.34
C SER A 258 10.50 22.83 12.07
N LEU A 259 11.02 21.73 11.52
CA LEU A 259 10.22 20.58 11.14
C LEU A 259 10.72 19.30 11.82
N THR A 260 9.77 18.42 12.15
CA THR A 260 10.08 17.04 12.57
C THR A 260 9.40 16.04 11.66
N PHE A 261 10.19 15.15 11.05
CA PHE A 261 9.73 14.05 10.23
C PHE A 261 9.81 12.73 11.01
N GLU A 262 8.67 12.12 11.23
CA GLU A 262 8.54 10.85 11.94
C GLU A 262 8.29 9.70 10.97
N ILE A 263 8.98 8.58 11.19
CA ILE A 263 8.80 7.33 10.44
C ILE A 263 8.29 6.25 11.38
N TYR A 264 7.24 5.54 10.97
CA TYR A 264 6.71 4.36 11.66
C TYR A 264 7.03 3.09 10.86
N PRO A 265 8.21 2.48 11.03
CA PRO A 265 8.58 1.25 10.34
C PRO A 265 8.13 0.01 11.11
N SER A 266 8.08 -1.13 10.41
CA SER A 266 8.06 -2.45 11.06
C SER A 266 8.98 -3.42 10.36
N LEU A 267 9.77 -4.17 11.14
CA LEU A 267 10.82 -5.07 10.65
C LEU A 267 10.31 -6.28 9.83
N ARG A 268 9.00 -6.53 9.81
CA ARG A 268 8.38 -7.56 8.97
C ARG A 268 7.62 -7.00 7.76
N SER A 269 7.56 -5.67 7.60
CA SER A 269 6.85 -5.08 6.47
C SER A 269 7.75 -5.04 5.23
N PRO A 270 7.36 -5.74 4.13
CA PRO A 270 8.13 -5.67 2.88
C PRO A 270 8.12 -4.25 2.30
N TYR A 271 7.03 -3.49 2.45
CA TYR A 271 6.97 -2.10 2.03
C TYR A 271 7.90 -1.20 2.85
N THR A 272 8.08 -1.47 4.16
CA THR A 272 9.10 -0.78 4.96
C THR A 272 10.49 -1.08 4.42
N ALA A 273 10.80 -2.33 4.05
CA ALA A 273 12.11 -2.70 3.52
C ALA A 273 12.51 -1.95 2.24
N ILE A 274 11.55 -1.51 1.42
CA ILE A 274 11.84 -0.79 0.16
C ILE A 274 11.86 0.73 0.30
N ILE A 275 11.39 1.28 1.42
CA ILE A 275 11.29 2.74 1.62
C ILE A 275 12.13 3.28 2.76
N PHE A 276 12.49 2.46 3.76
CA PHE A 276 13.09 2.95 5.01
C PHE A 276 14.33 3.81 4.77
N ASP A 277 15.33 3.28 4.04
CA ASP A 277 16.57 4.03 3.76
C ASP A 277 16.33 5.29 2.92
N ARG A 278 15.34 5.26 2.02
CA ARG A 278 14.96 6.44 1.21
C ARG A 278 14.31 7.52 2.07
N ALA A 279 13.53 7.14 3.09
CA ALA A 279 12.94 8.07 4.04
C ALA A 279 13.98 8.65 5.01
N LEU A 280 14.96 7.85 5.44
CA LEU A 280 16.13 8.35 6.18
C LEU A 280 16.91 9.37 5.33
N LYS A 281 17.14 9.04 4.05
CA LYS A 281 17.82 9.93 3.11
C LYS A 281 17.06 11.23 2.90
N LEU A 282 15.73 11.19 2.77
CA LEU A 282 14.91 12.42 2.66
C LEU A 282 15.15 13.34 3.86
N ALA A 283 15.09 12.81 5.08
CA ALA A 283 15.29 13.61 6.29
C ALA A 283 16.72 14.19 6.35
N ALA A 284 17.73 13.36 6.10
CA ALA A 284 19.13 13.78 6.10
C ALA A 284 19.40 14.85 5.03
N ASP A 285 18.93 14.63 3.80
CA ASP A 285 19.15 15.56 2.69
C ASP A 285 18.37 16.86 2.90
N SER A 286 17.17 16.83 3.49
CA SER A 286 16.38 18.05 3.75
C SER A 286 16.78 18.77 5.05
N GLY A 287 17.61 18.18 5.90
CA GLY A 287 17.96 18.73 7.22
C GLY A 287 16.85 18.64 8.27
N VAL A 288 15.70 18.06 7.93
CA VAL A 288 14.55 17.93 8.85
C VAL A 288 14.90 17.00 10.00
N LYS A 289 14.50 17.36 11.22
CA LYS A 289 14.69 16.51 12.40
C LYS A 289 13.98 15.17 12.22
N LEU A 290 14.73 14.07 12.26
CA LEU A 290 14.21 12.73 12.10
C LEU A 290 13.85 12.10 13.45
N VAL A 291 12.68 11.46 13.54
CA VAL A 291 12.30 10.58 14.66
C VAL A 291 11.83 9.23 14.12
N VAL A 292 12.50 8.14 14.49
CA VAL A 292 12.12 6.79 14.06
C VAL A 292 11.39 6.05 15.19
N ARG A 293 10.13 5.70 14.93
CA ARG A 293 9.18 5.10 15.86
C ARG A 293 8.80 3.67 15.42
N PRO A 294 9.68 2.66 15.59
CA PRO A 294 9.36 1.31 15.17
C PRO A 294 8.15 0.75 15.93
N VAL A 295 7.31 0.00 15.22
CA VAL A 295 6.12 -0.66 15.78
C VAL A 295 6.13 -2.17 15.52
N LEU A 296 5.43 -2.91 16.38
CA LEU A 296 5.30 -4.35 16.25
C LEU A 296 4.44 -4.74 15.01
N PRO A 297 4.85 -5.76 14.22
CA PRO A 297 4.08 -6.21 13.06
C PRO A 297 2.63 -6.53 13.40
N MET A 298 1.68 -6.11 12.54
CA MET A 298 0.23 -6.36 12.73
C MET A 298 -0.12 -7.82 12.99
N VAL A 299 0.57 -8.73 12.30
CA VAL A 299 0.36 -10.18 12.43
C VAL A 299 0.69 -10.67 13.83
N MET A 300 1.71 -10.07 14.45
CA MET A 300 2.07 -10.34 15.84
C MET A 300 1.13 -9.63 16.83
N ARG A 301 0.20 -8.82 16.33
CA ARG A 301 -0.90 -8.17 17.07
C ARG A 301 -2.25 -8.87 16.85
N GLY A 302 -2.27 -10.08 16.27
CA GLY A 302 -3.49 -10.88 16.06
C GLY A 302 -4.22 -10.66 14.73
N VAL A 303 -3.73 -9.77 13.86
CA VAL A 303 -4.32 -9.58 12.52
C VAL A 303 -3.94 -10.74 11.58
N PRO A 304 -4.90 -11.51 11.02
CA PRO A 304 -4.57 -12.64 10.16
C PRO A 304 -3.81 -12.23 8.88
N ALA A 305 -2.78 -13.01 8.54
CA ALA A 305 -2.13 -12.92 7.24
C ALA A 305 -2.71 -13.96 6.28
N THR A 306 -3.68 -13.56 5.47
CA THR A 306 -4.24 -14.47 4.45
C THR A 306 -3.25 -14.71 3.31
N ARG A 307 -3.37 -15.86 2.64
CA ARG A 307 -2.54 -16.19 1.46
C ARG A 307 -2.79 -15.22 0.30
N VAL A 308 -4.03 -14.76 0.13
CA VAL A 308 -4.43 -13.81 -0.92
C VAL A 308 -3.73 -12.48 -0.71
N LYS A 309 -3.83 -11.91 0.49
CA LYS A 309 -3.15 -10.66 0.87
C LYS A 309 -1.64 -10.77 0.76
N GLY A 310 -1.06 -11.85 1.27
CA GLY A 310 0.38 -12.11 1.13
C GLY A 310 0.84 -12.19 -0.33
N ALA A 311 0.05 -12.83 -1.20
CA ALA A 311 0.41 -13.00 -2.60
C ALA A 311 0.46 -11.67 -3.36
N TYR A 312 -0.56 -10.83 -3.15
CA TYR A 312 -0.62 -9.48 -3.71
C TYR A 312 0.56 -8.62 -3.21
N ILE A 313 0.74 -8.51 -1.90
CA ILE A 313 1.77 -7.66 -1.28
C ILE A 313 3.17 -8.03 -1.79
N MET A 314 3.51 -9.32 -1.85
CA MET A 314 4.86 -9.72 -2.28
C MET A 314 5.09 -9.47 -3.77
N THR A 315 4.07 -9.66 -4.60
CA THR A 315 4.15 -9.40 -6.04
C THR A 315 4.29 -7.90 -6.31
N ASP A 316 3.45 -7.09 -5.65
CA ASP A 316 3.45 -5.63 -5.79
C ASP A 316 4.74 -5.01 -5.25
N CYS A 317 5.15 -5.36 -4.03
CA CYS A 317 6.38 -4.86 -3.43
C CYS A 317 7.61 -5.21 -4.28
N GLY A 318 7.64 -6.39 -4.91
CA GLY A 318 8.70 -6.74 -5.87
C GLY A 318 8.72 -5.79 -7.09
N ARG A 319 7.56 -5.40 -7.62
CA ARG A 319 7.46 -4.44 -8.74
C ARG A 319 7.88 -3.03 -8.30
N GLU A 320 7.40 -2.57 -7.15
CA GLU A 320 7.74 -1.25 -6.60
C GLU A 320 9.22 -1.12 -6.24
N ALA A 321 9.83 -2.19 -5.71
CA ALA A 321 11.26 -2.23 -5.44
C ALA A 321 12.07 -1.99 -6.72
N ARG A 322 11.74 -2.72 -7.80
CA ARG A 322 12.40 -2.57 -9.11
C ARG A 322 12.19 -1.18 -9.71
N ALA A 323 10.96 -0.67 -9.67
CA ALA A 323 10.67 0.69 -10.14
C ALA A 323 11.47 1.75 -9.36
N SER A 324 11.80 1.48 -8.09
CA SER A 324 12.62 2.35 -7.24
C SER A 324 14.12 2.09 -7.33
N GLY A 325 14.58 1.09 -8.09
CA GLY A 325 15.98 0.67 -8.10
C GLY A 325 16.48 0.06 -6.78
N VAL A 326 15.58 -0.41 -5.91
CA VAL A 326 15.92 -0.97 -4.60
C VAL A 326 16.03 -2.50 -4.68
N PRO A 327 17.11 -3.11 -4.13
CA PRO A 327 17.22 -4.56 -4.03
C PRO A 327 16.08 -5.18 -3.21
N PHE A 328 15.44 -6.22 -3.74
CA PHE A 328 14.37 -6.94 -3.05
C PHE A 328 14.27 -8.39 -3.54
N GLY A 329 14.44 -9.33 -2.63
CA GLY A 329 14.66 -10.75 -2.90
C GLY A 329 16.14 -11.11 -3.14
N PRO A 330 16.60 -12.30 -2.69
CA PRO A 330 15.86 -13.34 -1.97
C PRO A 330 15.44 -12.91 -0.56
N ILE A 331 14.37 -13.52 -0.03
CA ILE A 331 13.72 -13.15 1.22
C ILE A 331 13.79 -14.31 2.22
N TYR A 332 13.95 -13.98 3.49
CA TYR A 332 13.73 -14.87 4.62
C TYR A 332 12.80 -14.20 5.62
N ASP A 333 11.59 -14.74 5.81
CA ASP A 333 10.53 -14.11 6.62
C ASP A 333 11.02 -13.89 8.07
N PRO A 334 11.09 -12.65 8.54
CA PRO A 334 11.58 -12.33 9.88
C PRO A 334 10.49 -12.41 10.96
N ILE A 335 9.25 -12.79 10.65
CA ILE A 335 8.13 -12.82 11.63
C ILE A 335 8.50 -13.50 12.96
N GLY A 336 8.04 -12.96 14.10
CA GLY A 336 8.22 -13.59 15.41
C GLY A 336 9.51 -13.22 16.12
N ASP A 337 10.18 -14.24 16.67
CA ASP A 337 11.47 -14.11 17.39
C ASP A 337 12.53 -13.21 16.73
N PRO A 338 12.76 -13.23 15.40
CA PRO A 338 13.75 -12.36 14.79
C PRO A 338 13.45 -10.87 15.00
N VAL A 339 12.18 -10.48 14.86
CA VAL A 339 11.74 -9.09 15.14
C VAL A 339 11.90 -8.76 16.62
N ARG A 340 11.47 -9.65 17.52
CA ARG A 340 11.57 -9.40 18.97
C ARG A 340 13.02 -9.24 19.43
N ARG A 341 13.93 -10.10 18.97
CA ARG A 341 15.36 -10.01 19.31
C ARG A 341 16.00 -8.74 18.77
N CYS A 342 15.65 -8.32 17.55
CA CYS A 342 16.14 -7.06 17.01
C CYS A 342 15.60 -5.84 17.78
N TYR A 343 14.34 -5.89 18.23
CA TYR A 343 13.79 -4.83 19.08
C TYR A 343 14.37 -4.84 20.48
N ALA A 344 14.68 -5.99 21.07
CA ALA A 344 15.35 -6.09 22.38
C ALA A 344 16.66 -5.29 22.42
N ILE A 345 17.46 -5.37 21.36
CA ILE A 345 18.74 -4.65 21.27
C ILE A 345 18.60 -3.21 20.73
N TYR A 346 17.40 -2.80 20.30
CA TYR A 346 17.19 -1.47 19.68
C TYR A 346 17.40 -0.30 20.64
N PRO A 347 16.92 -0.30 21.89
CA PRO A 347 17.20 0.78 22.85
C PRO A 347 18.70 1.02 23.03
N TRP A 348 19.47 -0.05 23.24
CA TRP A 348 20.93 0.02 23.30
C TRP A 348 21.56 0.54 22.01
N ALA A 349 21.12 0.06 20.85
CA ALA A 349 21.61 0.58 19.56
C ALA A 349 21.33 2.08 19.39
N CYS A 350 20.20 2.58 19.91
CA CYS A 350 19.89 4.01 19.94
C CYS A 350 20.85 4.79 20.86
N GLU A 351 21.19 4.26 22.04
CA GLU A 351 22.20 4.85 22.94
C GLU A 351 23.58 4.97 22.26
N GLN A 352 23.90 4.06 21.32
CA GLN A 352 25.11 4.11 20.50
C GLN A 352 24.99 5.00 19.25
N GLY A 353 23.85 5.67 19.01
CA GLY A 353 23.60 6.43 17.79
C GLY A 353 23.45 5.58 16.52
N LYS A 354 23.19 4.27 16.65
CA LYS A 354 23.11 3.28 15.57
C LYS A 354 21.75 2.62 15.42
N GLY A 355 20.70 3.11 16.09
CA GLY A 355 19.35 2.56 15.98
C GLY A 355 18.85 2.47 14.53
N ASN A 356 19.03 3.53 13.74
CA ASN A 356 18.63 3.53 12.32
C ASN A 356 19.45 2.54 11.48
N ALA A 357 20.77 2.46 11.73
CA ALA A 357 21.65 1.52 11.03
C ALA A 357 21.27 0.06 11.33
N LEU A 358 20.87 -0.24 12.57
CA LEU A 358 20.38 -1.55 12.97
C LEU A 358 19.12 -1.95 12.20
N LEU A 359 18.11 -1.08 12.17
CA LEU A 359 16.85 -1.35 11.45
C LEU A 359 17.08 -1.49 9.94
N SER A 360 17.90 -0.62 9.35
CA SER A 360 18.28 -0.68 7.94
C SER A 360 18.98 -2.01 7.60
N SER A 361 19.98 -2.38 8.41
CA SER A 361 20.71 -3.64 8.27
C SER A 361 19.77 -4.85 8.35
N PHE A 362 18.87 -4.87 9.33
CA PHE A 362 17.89 -5.94 9.50
C PHE A 362 16.99 -6.09 8.26
N LEU A 363 16.39 -5.00 7.80
CA LEU A 363 15.48 -4.99 6.65
C LEU A 363 16.19 -5.48 5.39
N ARG A 364 17.40 -4.97 5.12
CA ARG A 364 18.21 -5.38 3.96
C ARG A 364 18.57 -6.86 4.03
N LEU A 365 19.01 -7.36 5.18
CA LEU A 365 19.42 -8.76 5.32
C LEU A 365 18.24 -9.72 5.20
N ALA A 366 17.07 -9.37 5.77
CA ALA A 366 15.87 -10.20 5.68
C ALA A 366 15.21 -10.17 4.28
N PHE A 367 15.07 -8.99 3.66
CA PHE A 367 14.28 -8.80 2.45
C PHE A 367 15.07 -8.69 1.15
N ALA A 368 16.39 -8.49 1.18
CA ALA A 368 17.21 -8.38 -0.02
C ALA A 368 18.37 -9.40 -0.07
N LYS A 369 18.84 -9.90 1.07
CA LYS A 369 19.91 -10.92 1.13
C LYS A 369 19.41 -12.30 1.53
N GLY A 370 18.19 -12.41 2.05
CA GLY A 370 17.57 -13.68 2.43
C GLY A 370 18.30 -14.38 3.58
N VAL A 371 18.89 -13.60 4.49
CA VAL A 371 19.57 -14.07 5.71
C VAL A 371 18.53 -14.51 6.73
N ASN A 372 18.77 -15.67 7.35
CA ASN A 372 17.91 -16.21 8.38
C ASN A 372 18.20 -15.53 9.73
N THR A 373 17.53 -14.40 9.98
CA THR A 373 17.63 -13.63 11.23
C THR A 373 17.04 -14.34 12.45
N ASN A 374 16.43 -15.53 12.28
CA ASN A 374 16.01 -16.38 13.41
C ASN A 374 17.19 -17.12 14.06
N LYS A 375 18.31 -17.27 13.35
CA LYS A 375 19.56 -17.79 13.93
C LYS A 375 20.34 -16.63 14.55
N LEU A 376 21.02 -16.91 15.67
CA LEU A 376 21.92 -15.93 16.29
C LEU A 376 23.01 -15.44 15.34
N SER A 377 23.55 -16.31 14.47
CA SER A 377 24.53 -15.90 13.45
C SER A 377 23.96 -14.91 12.43
N GLY A 378 22.67 -15.02 12.09
CA GLY A 378 22.01 -14.06 11.21
C GLY A 378 21.74 -12.73 11.91
N LEU A 379 21.43 -12.75 13.21
CA LEU A 379 21.31 -11.54 14.02
C LEU A 379 22.66 -10.87 14.26
N GLN A 380 23.72 -11.65 14.47
CA GLN A 380 25.10 -11.17 14.53
C GLN A 380 25.47 -10.38 13.27
N GLU A 381 25.19 -10.94 12.09
CA GLU A 381 25.44 -10.25 10.82
C GLU A 381 24.66 -8.91 10.72
N VAL A 382 23.43 -8.87 11.25
CA VAL A 382 22.65 -7.62 11.34
C VAL A 382 23.36 -6.57 12.18
N VAL A 383 23.80 -6.95 13.38
CA VAL A 383 24.47 -6.07 14.34
C VAL A 383 25.80 -5.56 13.79
N GLU A 384 26.64 -6.47 13.29
CA GLU A 384 27.96 -6.12 12.76
C GLU A 384 27.87 -5.21 11.53
N GLN A 385 26.92 -5.46 10.62
CA GLN A 385 26.70 -4.57 9.46
C GLN A 385 26.07 -3.22 9.83
N ALA A 386 25.51 -3.08 11.03
CA ALA A 386 25.10 -1.78 11.59
C ALA A 386 26.27 -1.02 12.24
N GLY A 387 27.47 -1.62 12.31
CA GLY A 387 28.64 -1.06 12.98
C GLY A 387 28.58 -1.17 14.50
N LEU A 388 27.93 -2.21 15.01
CA LEU A 388 27.78 -2.50 16.44
C LEU A 388 28.54 -3.78 16.82
N ASP A 389 28.93 -3.91 18.09
CA ASP A 389 29.59 -5.11 18.62
C ASP A 389 28.57 -6.19 18.98
N TRP A 390 28.72 -7.37 18.39
CA TRP A 390 27.86 -8.51 18.66
C TRP A 390 27.94 -9.02 20.10
N GLN A 391 29.13 -9.03 20.72
CA GLN A 391 29.26 -9.53 22.09
C GLN A 391 28.46 -8.68 23.07
N VAL A 392 28.51 -7.36 22.90
CA VAL A 392 27.70 -6.42 23.70
C VAL A 392 26.21 -6.56 23.38
N ALA A 393 25.84 -6.60 22.08
CA ALA A 393 24.44 -6.73 21.67
C ALA A 393 23.77 -8.00 22.22
N LYS A 394 24.51 -9.11 22.27
CA LYS A 394 24.03 -10.39 22.77
C LYS A 394 23.61 -10.31 24.24
N GLU A 395 24.28 -9.52 25.06
CA GLU A 395 23.95 -9.29 26.47
C GLU A 395 22.62 -8.51 26.62
N GLN A 396 22.25 -7.71 25.62
CA GLN A 396 21.03 -6.91 25.60
C GLN A 396 19.77 -7.68 25.15
N LEU A 397 19.90 -8.96 24.74
CA LEU A 397 18.76 -9.73 24.21
C LEU A 397 17.64 -9.98 25.23
N ALA A 398 17.93 -9.85 26.53
CA ALA A 398 16.95 -9.97 27.62
C ALA A 398 16.30 -8.62 27.99
N ASP A 399 16.71 -7.52 27.37
CA ASP A 399 16.12 -6.20 27.62
C ASP A 399 14.65 -6.19 27.17
N THR A 400 13.78 -5.65 28.02
CA THR A 400 12.33 -5.53 27.80
C THR A 400 11.87 -4.08 27.62
N ARG A 401 12.77 -3.09 27.73
CA ARG A 401 12.46 -1.66 27.53
C ARG A 401 11.83 -1.39 26.17
N TRP A 402 12.18 -2.20 25.17
CA TRP A 402 11.61 -2.12 23.83
C TRP A 402 10.11 -2.35 23.79
N GLU A 403 9.54 -3.17 24.68
CA GLU A 403 8.09 -3.51 24.65
C GLU A 403 7.24 -2.27 24.89
N ALA A 404 7.55 -1.51 25.95
CA ALA A 404 6.89 -0.25 26.25
C ALA A 404 7.13 0.79 25.14
N MET A 405 8.36 0.86 24.62
CA MET A 405 8.72 1.79 23.54
C MET A 405 7.91 1.55 22.26
N VAL A 406 7.83 0.29 21.78
CA VAL A 406 7.08 -0.02 20.54
C VAL A 406 5.57 0.14 20.72
N GLU A 407 5.05 -0.06 21.93
CA GLU A 407 3.64 0.19 22.22
C GLU A 407 3.32 1.68 22.27
N GLN A 408 4.15 2.50 22.90
CA GLN A 408 4.01 3.96 22.85
C GLN A 408 4.09 4.48 21.41
N ASN A 409 5.00 3.94 20.59
CA ASN A 409 5.07 4.27 19.17
C ASN A 409 3.79 3.89 18.41
N ARG A 410 3.18 2.75 18.75
CA ARG A 410 1.92 2.31 18.14
C ARG A 410 0.77 3.24 18.52
N LEU A 411 0.67 3.64 19.79
CA LEU A 411 -0.35 4.60 20.25
C LEU A 411 -0.20 5.94 19.54
N ALA A 412 1.03 6.48 19.47
CA ALA A 412 1.32 7.72 18.76
C ALA A 412 0.99 7.65 17.25
N MET A 413 1.15 6.47 16.63
CA MET A 413 0.74 6.24 15.24
C MET A 413 -0.80 6.31 15.09
N TYR A 414 -1.53 5.67 15.99
CA TYR A 414 -3.00 5.66 15.98
C TYR A 414 -3.57 7.06 16.25
N GLU A 415 -2.99 7.81 17.19
CA GLU A 415 -3.35 9.20 17.47
C GLU A 415 -3.13 10.12 16.25
N ALA A 416 -2.15 9.81 15.40
CA ALA A 416 -1.91 10.49 14.13
C ALA A 416 -2.93 10.13 13.02
N GLY A 417 -3.89 9.25 13.29
CA GLY A 417 -4.82 8.71 12.29
C GLY A 417 -4.21 7.60 11.42
N LEU A 418 -3.08 7.02 11.82
CA LEU A 418 -2.34 6.00 11.07
C LEU A 418 -2.46 4.64 11.77
N TRP A 419 -2.61 3.56 11.00
CA TRP A 419 -2.83 2.20 11.56
C TRP A 419 -1.88 1.14 10.99
N GLY A 420 -1.35 1.40 9.79
CA GLY A 420 -0.46 0.52 9.04
C GLY A 420 0.98 1.04 8.95
N VAL A 421 1.84 0.26 8.30
CA VAL A 421 3.27 0.59 8.11
C VAL A 421 3.72 0.26 6.69
N PRO A 422 4.72 0.98 6.15
CA PRO A 422 5.31 2.19 6.70
C PRO A 422 4.30 3.33 6.70
N SER A 423 4.35 4.17 7.73
CA SER A 423 3.64 5.45 7.75
C SER A 423 4.60 6.56 8.12
N PHE A 424 4.22 7.78 7.79
CA PHE A 424 5.02 8.97 8.00
C PHE A 424 4.16 10.09 8.60
N ARG A 425 4.77 10.90 9.46
CA ARG A 425 4.14 12.10 10.03
C ARG A 425 5.11 13.27 9.96
N LEU A 426 4.64 14.44 9.56
CA LEU A 426 5.37 15.70 9.55
C LEU A 426 4.76 16.63 10.59
N LEU A 427 5.60 17.16 11.47
CA LEU A 427 5.23 18.11 12.51
C LEU A 427 5.89 19.45 12.25
N ASP A 428 5.20 20.52 12.62
CA ASP A 428 5.76 21.87 12.66
C ASP A 428 6.63 22.11 13.92
N LYS A 429 7.11 23.34 14.09
CA LYS A 429 7.99 23.75 15.18
C LYS A 429 7.33 23.65 16.55
N ASP A 430 6.01 23.74 16.60
CA ASP A 430 5.19 23.71 17.81
C ASP A 430 4.73 22.27 18.12
N GLY A 431 5.10 21.30 17.27
CA GLY A 431 4.74 19.90 17.40
C GLY A 431 3.37 19.54 16.83
N ASN A 432 2.70 20.46 16.12
CA ASN A 432 1.41 20.18 15.51
C ASN A 432 1.57 19.34 14.25
N GLN A 433 0.64 18.41 14.03
CA GLN A 433 0.62 17.59 12.82
C GLN A 433 0.27 18.41 11.59
N VAL A 434 1.19 18.45 10.63
CA VAL A 434 0.99 19.09 9.32
C VAL A 434 0.50 18.08 8.28
N LEU A 435 1.13 16.89 8.26
CA LEU A 435 0.80 15.84 7.31
C LEU A 435 1.02 14.47 7.95
N ALA A 436 0.09 13.54 7.76
CA ALA A 436 0.25 12.14 8.17
C ALA A 436 -0.35 11.24 7.09
N LEU A 437 0.49 10.37 6.51
CA LEU A 437 0.07 9.48 5.41
C LEU A 437 0.68 8.09 5.58
N TRP A 438 -0.05 7.10 5.08
CA TRP A 438 0.35 5.69 5.08
C TRP A 438 0.80 5.25 3.69
N GLY A 439 1.83 4.41 3.64
CA GLY A 439 2.29 3.77 2.42
C GLY A 439 3.66 4.25 1.95
N GLN A 440 4.42 3.34 1.33
CA GLN A 440 5.75 3.62 0.79
C GLN A 440 5.71 4.65 -0.37
N ASP A 441 4.59 4.69 -1.06
CA ASP A 441 4.23 5.52 -2.20
C ASP A 441 3.69 6.90 -1.80
N ARG A 442 3.89 7.32 -0.54
CA ARG A 442 3.57 8.68 -0.07
C ARG A 442 4.78 9.54 0.27
N LEU A 443 5.99 8.97 0.28
CA LEU A 443 7.20 9.73 0.63
C LEU A 443 7.42 10.99 -0.24
N TRP A 444 6.98 10.98 -1.50
CA TRP A 444 7.11 12.12 -2.40
C TRP A 444 6.24 13.32 -1.98
N LEU A 445 5.10 13.08 -1.33
CA LEU A 445 4.26 14.16 -0.77
C LEU A 445 4.96 14.84 0.39
N PHE A 446 5.62 14.08 1.27
CA PHE A 446 6.42 14.66 2.35
C PHE A 446 7.56 15.51 1.81
N SER A 447 8.24 15.06 0.76
CA SER A 447 9.29 15.84 0.11
C SER A 447 8.78 17.20 -0.37
N ARG A 448 7.61 17.21 -1.02
CA ARG A 448 6.98 18.44 -1.52
C ARG A 448 6.49 19.34 -0.38
N GLU A 449 5.88 18.75 0.63
CA GLU A 449 5.31 19.50 1.75
C GLU A 449 6.40 20.14 2.61
N ILE A 450 7.53 19.45 2.83
CA ILE A 450 8.71 20.03 3.48
C ILE A 450 9.15 21.30 2.71
N GLN A 451 9.35 21.21 1.40
CA GLN A 451 9.79 22.37 0.61
C GLN A 451 8.76 23.50 0.59
N ARG A 452 7.46 23.17 0.57
CA ARG A 452 6.39 24.16 0.65
C ARG A 452 6.44 24.95 1.96
N LEU A 453 6.62 24.26 3.09
CA LEU A 453 6.72 24.88 4.42
C LEU A 453 7.99 25.72 4.55
N LEU A 454 9.13 25.20 4.10
CA LEU A 454 10.42 25.91 4.13
C LEU A 454 10.46 27.15 3.24
N LYS A 455 9.61 27.22 2.21
CA LYS A 455 9.47 28.41 1.37
C LYS A 455 8.56 29.47 2.02
N ALA A 456 7.65 29.05 2.91
CA ALA A 456 6.65 29.91 3.52
C ALA A 456 7.12 30.51 4.87
N GLY A 457 8.02 29.82 5.57
CA GLY A 457 8.76 30.34 6.73
C GLY A 457 10.03 31.05 6.31
#